data_AF-A0A1F6H2N2-F1
#
_entry.id   AF-A0A1F6H2N2-F1
#
_cell.length_a   1.000
_cell.length_b   1.000
_cell.length_c   1.000
_cell.angle_alpha   90.00
_cell.angle_beta   90.00
_cell.angle_gamma   90.00
#
_symmetry.space_group_name_H-M   'P 1'
#
loop_
_entity.id
_entity.type
_entity.pdbx_description
1 polymer ?
#
loop_
_entity_poly.entity_id
_entity_poly.type
_entity_poly.pdbx_seq_one_letter_code
_entity_poly.pdbx_strand_id
1 'polypeptide(L)'
;MEEVNKIAPELLYEILFPVLAETCEKVNRQFSQALGIDMSSSGWSFIIDNRQLSDFQKPFVLEADWASFAEFFSGKKDLYLFLEKPVVGIVNKKAKYWVFFDPKIAQAYFQRQTERPKEFGPQAIKKFPVPNLLKSLVDQVQAITGEKAEKVMHQIKKIETFYTIADQFLPEQAAQGFSNTVKKTIIGITLKEVRQLGQDVSDPGVTPTLLEKRLQAVFRVCLRLYAKKGDDRERDSLMTLLSPKIVVRKKALELVEKRLQVDLM
;
A
#
# COMPACT_ATOMS: atom_id res chain seq x y z
N MET A 1 -21.57 -15.25 12.39
CA MET A 1 -20.86 -13.95 12.34
C MET A 1 -19.39 -14.30 12.21
N GLU A 2 -18.88 -14.32 10.98
CA GLU A 2 -17.46 -14.56 10.73
C GLU A 2 -16.66 -13.37 11.29
N GLU A 3 -15.64 -13.66 12.08
CA GLU A 3 -14.63 -12.67 12.44
C GLU A 3 -13.99 -12.18 11.13
N VAL A 4 -14.38 -10.97 10.70
CA VAL A 4 -13.70 -10.26 9.63
C VAL A 4 -12.23 -10.21 10.02
N ASN A 5 -11.36 -10.88 9.24
CA ASN A 5 -9.90 -10.84 9.38
C ASN A 5 -9.48 -9.39 9.55
N LYS A 6 -9.25 -8.96 10.80
CA LYS A 6 -8.81 -7.60 11.07
C LYS A 6 -7.36 -7.51 10.62
N ILE A 7 -7.11 -6.72 9.59
CA ILE A 7 -5.76 -6.35 9.18
C ILE A 7 -5.10 -5.67 10.37
N ALA A 8 -3.87 -6.06 10.70
CA ALA A 8 -3.10 -5.45 11.77
C ALA A 8 -2.98 -3.93 11.51
N PRO A 9 -3.23 -3.06 12.51
CA PRO A 9 -3.17 -1.60 12.33
C PRO A 9 -1.85 -1.10 11.71
N GLU A 10 -0.74 -1.76 12.03
CA GLU A 10 0.59 -1.44 11.53
C GLU A 10 0.68 -1.68 10.01
N LEU A 11 0.10 -2.78 9.53
CA LEU A 11 0.08 -3.11 8.11
C LEU A 11 -0.85 -2.17 7.33
N LEU A 12 -1.96 -1.75 7.93
CA LEU A 12 -2.81 -0.70 7.37
C LEU A 12 -2.04 0.62 7.24
N TYR A 13 -1.28 0.99 8.27
CA TYR A 13 -0.43 2.18 8.23
C TYR A 13 0.57 2.13 7.08
N GLU A 14 1.33 1.04 6.97
CA GLU A 14 2.36 0.87 5.93
C GLU A 14 1.80 1.03 4.51
N ILE A 15 0.57 0.57 4.26
CA ILE A 15 -0.03 0.57 2.92
C ILE A 15 -0.77 1.87 2.61
N LEU A 16 -1.51 2.43 3.58
CA LEU A 16 -2.38 3.58 3.38
C LEU A 16 -1.68 4.92 3.64
N PHE A 17 -0.62 4.95 4.45
CA PHE A 17 0.16 6.18 4.69
C PHE A 17 0.80 6.75 3.41
N PRO A 18 1.44 5.94 2.54
CA PRO A 18 1.97 6.44 1.28
C PRO A 18 0.90 7.12 0.42
N VAL A 19 -0.34 6.59 0.42
CA VAL A 19 -1.47 7.15 -0.31
C VAL A 19 -1.87 8.54 0.22
N LEU A 20 -1.90 8.69 1.55
CA LEU A 20 -2.16 9.98 2.21
C LEU A 20 -1.05 10.98 1.92
N ALA A 21 0.20 10.57 2.07
CA ALA A 21 1.37 11.43 1.84
C ALA A 21 1.39 11.96 0.40
N GLU A 22 1.19 11.09 -0.59
CA GLU A 22 1.11 11.50 -2.00
C GLU A 22 -0.03 12.48 -2.26
N THR A 23 -1.19 12.26 -1.63
CA THR A 23 -2.33 13.16 -1.78
C THR A 23 -2.05 14.52 -1.16
N CYS A 24 -1.46 14.57 0.04
CA CYS A 24 -1.01 15.80 0.68
C CYS A 24 0.00 16.57 -0.18
N GLU A 25 0.98 15.88 -0.78
CA GLU A 25 1.93 16.51 -1.70
C GLU A 25 1.24 17.15 -2.91
N LYS A 26 0.32 16.42 -3.57
CA LYS A 26 -0.42 16.94 -4.73
C LYS A 26 -1.21 18.19 -4.36
N VAL A 27 -1.90 18.13 -3.22
CA VAL A 27 -2.69 19.25 -2.70
C VAL A 27 -1.80 20.45 -2.40
N ASN A 28 -0.67 20.26 -1.73
CA ASN A 28 0.31 21.32 -1.47
C ASN A 28 0.85 21.94 -2.76
N ARG A 29 1.15 21.14 -3.79
CA ARG A 29 1.62 21.64 -5.10
C ARG A 29 0.55 22.48 -5.80
N GLN A 30 -0.69 21.99 -5.86
CA GLN A 30 -1.81 22.71 -6.47
C GLN A 30 -2.05 24.06 -5.77
N PHE A 31 -1.95 24.08 -4.44
CA PHE A 31 -2.09 25.33 -3.68
C PHE A 31 -0.91 26.28 -3.84
N SER A 32 0.32 25.75 -3.86
CA SER A 32 1.51 26.55 -4.13
C SER A 32 1.37 27.31 -5.46
N GLN A 33 0.90 26.60 -6.49
CA GLN A 33 0.64 27.17 -7.81
C GLN A 33 -0.49 28.21 -7.79
N ALA A 34 -1.62 27.90 -7.16
CA ALA A 34 -2.77 28.79 -7.11
C ALA A 34 -2.49 30.11 -6.35
N LEU A 35 -1.64 30.07 -5.33
CA LEU A 35 -1.27 31.25 -4.54
C LEU A 35 -0.04 31.98 -5.08
N GLY A 36 0.74 31.36 -5.97
CA GLY A 36 2.04 31.88 -6.41
C GLY A 36 3.07 31.90 -5.28
N ILE A 37 2.98 30.96 -4.33
CA ILE A 37 3.82 30.91 -3.13
C ILE A 37 4.41 29.50 -3.01
N ASP A 38 5.72 29.41 -2.78
CA ASP A 38 6.37 28.12 -2.55
C ASP A 38 6.01 27.56 -1.16
N MET A 39 5.16 26.52 -1.15
CA MET A 39 4.83 25.76 0.06
C MET A 39 5.60 24.44 0.17
N SER A 40 6.65 24.20 -0.62
CA SER A 40 7.43 22.97 -0.57
C SER A 40 8.03 22.67 0.81
N SER A 41 8.32 23.72 1.59
CA SER A 41 8.82 23.62 2.98
C SER A 41 7.72 23.64 4.05
N SER A 42 6.46 23.80 3.67
CA SER A 42 5.33 23.81 4.59
C SER A 42 4.87 22.38 4.87
N GLY A 43 5.19 21.89 6.07
CA GLY A 43 4.63 20.63 6.56
C GLY A 43 3.11 20.68 6.69
N TRP A 44 2.49 19.51 6.70
CA TRP A 44 1.07 19.37 6.99
C TRP A 44 0.87 19.14 8.49
N SER A 45 -0.15 19.79 9.05
CA SER A 45 -0.48 19.72 10.48
C SER A 45 -1.85 19.08 10.65
N PHE A 46 -1.91 17.98 11.38
CA PHE A 46 -3.14 17.25 11.63
C PHE A 46 -3.76 17.69 12.97
N ILE A 47 -5.02 18.10 12.97
CA ILE A 47 -5.76 18.49 14.17
C ILE A 47 -6.62 17.29 14.60
N ILE A 48 -6.19 16.64 15.68
CA ILE A 48 -6.98 15.65 16.43
C ILE A 48 -7.33 16.31 17.76
N ASP A 49 -8.62 16.31 18.10
CA ASP A 49 -9.09 16.77 19.42
C ASP A 49 -9.98 15.70 20.07
N ASN A 50 -9.33 14.65 20.52
CA ASN A 50 -9.82 13.81 21.61
C ASN A 50 -9.10 14.15 22.93
N ARG A 51 -8.44 15.33 23.02
CA ARG A 51 -7.48 15.65 24.09
C ARG A 51 -8.09 16.56 25.15
N GLN A 52 -7.76 16.30 26.41
CA GLN A 52 -7.99 17.28 27.48
C GLN A 52 -6.90 18.37 27.44
N LEU A 53 -7.18 19.53 28.03
CA LEU A 53 -6.34 20.75 28.01
C LEU A 53 -4.84 20.52 28.34
N SER A 54 -4.50 19.45 29.06
CA SER A 54 -3.13 19.10 29.47
C SER A 54 -2.25 18.48 28.38
N ASP A 55 -2.81 17.91 27.31
CA ASP A 55 -2.04 17.15 26.29
C ASP A 55 -1.61 17.99 25.07
N PHE A 56 -1.84 19.30 25.13
CA PHE A 56 -1.63 20.23 24.02
C PHE A 56 -0.16 20.51 23.67
N GLN A 57 0.78 20.20 24.58
CA GLN A 57 2.20 20.50 24.37
C GLN A 57 2.99 19.42 23.61
N LYS A 58 2.36 18.29 23.21
CA LYS A 58 3.06 17.21 22.51
C LYS A 58 2.72 17.21 21.01
N PRO A 59 3.70 17.25 20.09
CA PRO A 59 3.46 16.96 18.67
C PRO A 59 2.99 15.52 18.54
N PHE A 60 1.85 15.31 17.88
CA PHE A 60 1.24 14.00 17.77
C PHE A 60 1.72 13.26 16.52
N VAL A 61 1.95 11.96 16.67
CA VAL A 61 2.36 11.04 15.61
C VAL A 61 1.12 10.36 15.03
N LEU A 62 1.06 10.23 13.70
CA LEU A 62 -0.09 9.72 12.94
C LEU A 62 -0.71 8.40 13.43
N GLU A 63 0.07 7.60 14.14
CA GLU A 63 -0.23 6.22 14.50
C GLU A 63 -1.53 6.05 15.32
N ALA A 64 -1.95 7.07 16.08
CA ALA A 64 -3.05 6.92 17.04
C ALA A 64 -4.45 7.36 16.55
N ASP A 65 -4.63 7.77 15.28
CA ASP A 65 -5.98 8.05 14.71
C ASP A 65 -6.27 7.27 13.41
N TRP A 66 -5.64 6.10 13.27
CA TRP A 66 -5.79 5.25 12.09
C TRP A 66 -7.21 4.76 11.84
N ALA A 67 -7.99 4.55 12.90
CA ALA A 67 -9.38 4.15 12.77
C ALA A 67 -10.20 5.17 11.96
N SER A 68 -9.99 6.47 12.22
CA SER A 68 -10.66 7.54 11.48
C SER A 68 -10.19 7.61 10.02
N PHE A 69 -8.90 7.38 9.75
CA PHE A 69 -8.40 7.29 8.38
C PHE A 69 -8.97 6.08 7.63
N ALA A 70 -9.07 4.92 8.27
CA ALA A 70 -9.70 3.74 7.68
C ALA A 70 -11.18 4.01 7.35
N GLU A 71 -11.92 4.69 8.24
CA GLU A 71 -13.29 5.11 7.97
C GLU A 71 -13.37 6.06 6.77
N PHE A 72 -12.43 7.01 6.66
CA PHE A 72 -12.33 7.91 5.51
C PHE A 72 -12.08 7.18 4.20
N PHE A 73 -11.12 6.25 4.16
CA PHE A 73 -10.86 5.44 2.98
C PHE A 73 -12.03 4.54 2.59
N SER A 74 -12.83 4.08 3.57
CA SER A 74 -14.06 3.32 3.32
C SER A 74 -15.27 4.18 2.96
N GLY A 75 -15.11 5.51 2.87
CA GLY A 75 -16.20 6.45 2.55
C GLY A 75 -17.21 6.66 3.68
N LYS A 76 -16.92 6.20 4.90
CA LYS A 76 -17.81 6.34 6.08
C LYS A 76 -17.61 7.66 6.80
N LYS A 77 -16.50 8.34 6.57
CA LYS A 77 -16.12 9.60 7.23
C LYS A 77 -15.55 10.57 6.21
N ASP A 78 -15.87 11.84 6.34
CA ASP A 78 -15.22 12.90 5.56
C ASP A 78 -13.94 13.36 6.26
N LEU A 79 -12.92 13.68 5.47
CA LEU A 79 -11.75 14.41 5.93
C LEU A 79 -11.82 15.84 5.40
N TYR A 80 -11.41 16.81 6.20
CA TYR A 80 -11.45 18.23 5.86
C TYR A 80 -10.06 18.83 5.92
N LEU A 81 -9.89 19.94 5.21
CA LEU A 81 -8.68 20.73 5.22
C LEU A 81 -8.97 22.23 5.35
N PHE A 82 -8.02 22.94 5.91
CA PHE A 82 -7.96 24.39 5.97
C PHE A 82 -6.55 24.86 5.60
N LEU A 83 -6.47 25.92 4.81
CA LEU A 83 -5.23 26.55 4.41
C LEU A 83 -5.07 27.87 5.13
N GLU A 84 -3.98 27.98 5.88
CA GLU A 84 -3.57 29.24 6.47
C GLU A 84 -2.61 29.93 5.49
N LYS A 85 -3.01 31.09 4.99
CA LYS A 85 -2.17 31.93 4.13
C LYS A 85 -0.96 32.44 4.90
N PRO A 86 0.17 32.68 4.20
CA PRO A 86 1.32 33.28 4.85
C PRO A 86 1.01 34.71 5.27
N VAL A 87 1.61 35.13 6.38
CA VAL A 87 1.58 36.52 6.82
C VAL A 87 2.93 37.14 6.48
N VAL A 88 2.91 38.11 5.58
CA VAL A 88 4.10 38.87 5.16
C VAL A 88 4.07 40.23 5.85
N GLY A 89 5.10 40.54 6.65
CA GLY A 89 5.17 41.77 7.45
C GLY A 89 6.33 41.73 8.46
N ILE A 90 6.21 42.47 9.57
CA ILE A 90 7.21 42.51 10.67
C ILE A 90 7.41 41.11 11.29
N VAL A 91 6.34 40.31 11.34
CA VAL A 91 6.39 38.88 11.69
C VAL A 91 6.12 38.09 10.42
N ASN A 92 7.09 37.29 9.98
CA ASN A 92 6.95 36.44 8.80
C ASN A 92 6.44 35.06 9.23
N LYS A 93 5.23 34.68 8.79
CA LYS A 93 4.67 33.35 9.01
C LYS A 93 4.50 32.64 7.68
N LYS A 94 5.05 31.43 7.59
CA LYS A 94 4.85 30.54 6.45
C LYS A 94 3.39 30.07 6.38
N ALA A 95 2.93 29.79 5.16
CA ALA A 95 1.64 29.16 4.93
C ALA A 95 1.59 27.79 5.62
N LYS A 96 0.42 27.38 6.11
CA LYS A 96 0.22 26.06 6.74
C LYS A 96 -0.95 25.32 6.13
N TYR A 97 -0.79 24.00 6.05
CA TYR A 97 -1.80 23.06 5.59
C TYR A 97 -2.36 22.29 6.79
N TRP A 98 -3.61 22.54 7.15
CA TRP A 98 -4.28 21.94 8.29
C TRP A 98 -5.28 20.88 7.83
N VAL A 99 -5.34 19.74 8.51
CA VAL A 99 -6.22 18.62 8.15
C VAL A 99 -6.93 18.09 9.40
N PHE A 100 -8.21 17.75 9.31
CA PHE A 100 -9.03 17.32 10.46
C PHE A 100 -10.29 16.57 10.03
N PHE A 101 -10.83 15.72 10.92
CA PHE A 101 -12.05 14.96 10.68
C PHE A 101 -13.35 15.68 11.09
N ASP A 102 -13.27 16.63 12.03
CA ASP A 102 -14.45 17.38 12.50
C ASP A 102 -14.15 18.90 12.53
N PRO A 103 -14.89 19.70 11.74
CA PRO A 103 -14.80 21.16 11.76
C PRO A 103 -14.99 21.81 13.14
N LYS A 104 -15.83 21.23 14.01
CA LYS A 104 -16.07 21.75 15.37
C LYS A 104 -14.84 21.59 16.24
N ILE A 105 -14.18 20.45 16.12
CA ILE A 105 -12.89 20.16 16.76
C ILE A 105 -11.83 21.18 16.29
N ALA A 106 -11.72 21.41 14.99
CA ALA A 106 -10.79 22.40 14.44
C ALA A 106 -11.11 23.82 14.93
N GLN A 107 -12.39 24.18 15.02
CA GLN A 107 -12.82 25.47 15.57
C GLN A 107 -12.41 25.65 17.03
N ALA A 108 -12.64 24.63 17.87
CA ALA A 108 -12.22 24.64 19.27
C ALA A 108 -10.68 24.78 19.41
N TYR A 109 -9.93 24.05 18.57
CA TYR A 109 -8.47 24.15 18.51
C TYR A 109 -8.01 25.58 18.20
N PHE A 110 -8.50 26.20 17.12
CA PHE A 110 -8.07 27.55 16.72
C PHE A 110 -8.55 28.64 17.69
N GLN A 111 -9.71 28.47 18.34
CA GLN A 111 -10.19 29.42 19.36
C GLN A 111 -9.28 29.49 20.58
N ARG A 112 -8.54 28.42 20.89
CA ARG A 112 -7.61 28.35 22.03
C ARG A 112 -6.22 28.91 21.69
N GLN A 113 -5.93 29.24 20.44
CA GLN A 113 -4.64 29.80 20.03
C GLN A 113 -4.62 31.32 20.19
N THR A 114 -3.53 31.84 20.78
CA THR A 114 -3.26 33.27 20.89
C THR A 114 -3.14 33.95 19.53
N GLU A 115 -2.59 33.25 18.54
CA GLU A 115 -2.41 33.75 17.17
C GLU A 115 -3.29 33.01 16.16
N ARG A 116 -4.61 32.97 16.40
CA ARG A 116 -5.55 32.24 15.54
C ARG A 116 -5.57 32.77 14.09
N PRO A 117 -5.71 31.89 13.08
CA PRO A 117 -5.95 32.32 11.71
C PRO A 117 -7.28 33.08 11.61
N LYS A 118 -7.24 34.36 11.23
CA LYS A 118 -8.46 35.21 11.12
C LYS A 118 -9.42 34.74 10.03
N GLU A 119 -8.90 34.04 9.03
CA GLU A 119 -9.66 33.52 7.89
C GLU A 119 -10.26 32.13 8.15
N PHE A 120 -10.02 31.52 9.32
CA PHE A 120 -10.62 30.25 9.66
C PHE A 120 -12.14 30.41 9.89
N GLY A 121 -12.93 29.70 9.08
CA GLY A 121 -14.39 29.67 9.17
C GLY A 121 -14.99 28.71 8.13
N PRO A 122 -16.31 28.46 8.18
CA PRO A 122 -16.96 27.47 7.33
C PRO A 122 -16.68 27.61 5.82
N GLN A 123 -16.50 28.85 5.34
CA GLN A 123 -16.21 29.15 3.94
C GLN A 123 -14.77 28.81 3.51
N ALA A 124 -13.84 28.78 4.46
CA ALA A 124 -12.43 28.45 4.21
C ALA A 124 -12.13 26.95 4.36
N ILE A 125 -13.04 26.21 5.02
CA ILE A 125 -12.92 24.75 5.20
C ILE A 125 -13.34 24.06 3.91
N LYS A 126 -12.49 23.18 3.40
CA LYS A 126 -12.76 22.38 2.21
C LYS A 126 -12.75 20.90 2.56
N LYS A 127 -13.49 20.09 1.80
CA LYS A 127 -13.32 18.65 1.86
C LYS A 127 -11.94 18.28 1.33
N PHE A 128 -11.26 17.38 2.04
CA PHE A 128 -10.02 16.78 1.59
C PHE A 128 -10.31 15.91 0.36
N PRO A 129 -9.50 15.98 -0.70
CA PRO A 129 -9.75 15.19 -1.90
C PRO A 129 -9.63 13.70 -1.60
N VAL A 130 -10.59 12.92 -2.07
CA VAL A 130 -10.58 11.45 -1.92
C VAL A 130 -9.38 10.90 -2.70
N PRO A 131 -8.45 10.17 -2.05
CA PRO A 131 -7.30 9.61 -2.72
C PRO A 131 -7.70 8.56 -3.77
N ASN A 132 -6.96 8.50 -4.88
CA ASN A 132 -7.09 7.42 -5.84
C ASN A 132 -6.38 6.17 -5.30
N LEU A 133 -7.10 5.41 -4.47
CA LEU A 133 -6.61 4.18 -3.85
C LEU A 133 -6.13 3.17 -4.89
N LEU A 134 -6.92 2.93 -5.95
CA LEU A 134 -6.60 1.92 -6.96
C LEU A 134 -5.22 2.18 -7.59
N LYS A 135 -4.98 3.39 -8.09
CA LYS A 135 -3.70 3.74 -8.72
C LYS A 135 -2.55 3.59 -7.72
N SER A 136 -2.73 4.11 -6.51
CA SER A 136 -1.67 4.12 -5.49
C SER A 136 -1.30 2.70 -5.05
N LEU A 137 -2.28 1.80 -4.93
CA LEU A 137 -2.04 0.39 -4.62
C LEU A 137 -1.31 -0.32 -5.78
N VAL A 138 -1.67 -0.02 -7.03
CA VAL A 138 -0.96 -0.56 -8.21
C VAL A 138 0.50 -0.10 -8.23
N ASP A 139 0.76 1.18 -7.98
CA ASP A 139 2.11 1.76 -7.96
C ASP A 139 2.95 1.13 -6.83
N GLN A 140 2.36 0.86 -5.65
CA GLN A 140 3.02 0.15 -4.55
C GLN A 140 3.35 -1.31 -4.91
N VAL A 141 2.43 -2.03 -5.55
CA VAL A 141 2.69 -3.40 -6.05
C VAL A 141 3.84 -3.40 -7.06
N GLN A 142 3.86 -2.44 -7.99
CA GLN A 142 4.94 -2.28 -8.95
C GLN A 142 6.28 -1.97 -8.27
N ALA A 143 6.29 -1.11 -7.24
CA ALA A 143 7.49 -0.80 -6.48
C ALA A 143 8.10 -2.07 -5.84
N ILE A 144 7.27 -2.96 -5.29
CA ILE A 144 7.73 -4.25 -4.73
C ILE A 144 8.39 -5.12 -5.80
N THR A 145 7.89 -5.09 -7.05
CA THR A 145 8.51 -5.83 -8.16
C THR A 145 9.87 -5.26 -8.58
N GLY A 146 10.10 -3.97 -8.34
CA GLY A 146 11.36 -3.28 -8.60
C GLY A 146 12.39 -3.43 -7.47
N GLU A 147 11.98 -3.88 -6.28
CA GLU A 147 12.91 -4.17 -5.18
C GLU A 147 13.90 -5.26 -5.61
N LYS A 148 15.20 -5.04 -5.35
CA LYS A 148 16.23 -6.09 -5.43
C LYS A 148 16.11 -7.06 -4.25
N ALA A 149 14.92 -7.62 -4.03
CA ALA A 149 14.70 -8.62 -3.01
C ALA A 149 15.28 -9.96 -3.48
N GLU A 150 16.15 -10.58 -2.68
CA GLU A 150 16.79 -11.85 -3.01
C GLU A 150 15.83 -13.06 -3.01
N LYS A 151 14.54 -12.89 -2.62
CA LYS A 151 13.60 -14.01 -2.41
C LYS A 151 12.21 -13.73 -2.98
N VAL A 152 11.86 -14.48 -4.04
CA VAL A 152 10.54 -14.49 -4.71
C VAL A 152 9.36 -14.62 -3.73
N MET A 153 9.45 -15.52 -2.74
CA MET A 153 8.38 -15.69 -1.75
C MET A 153 8.15 -14.47 -0.87
N HIS A 154 9.18 -13.67 -0.63
CA HIS A 154 9.06 -12.46 0.17
C HIS A 154 8.26 -11.40 -0.60
N GLN A 155 8.60 -11.20 -1.89
CA GLN A 155 7.85 -10.31 -2.77
C GLN A 155 6.40 -10.76 -2.91
N ILE A 156 6.16 -12.05 -3.15
CA ILE A 156 4.79 -12.57 -3.30
C ILE A 156 3.98 -12.38 -2.02
N LYS A 157 4.55 -12.68 -0.85
CA LYS A 157 3.85 -12.46 0.43
C LYS A 157 3.51 -10.99 0.67
N LYS A 158 4.44 -10.08 0.38
CA LYS A 158 4.20 -8.63 0.44
C LYS A 158 3.08 -8.21 -0.52
N ILE A 159 3.06 -8.76 -1.74
CA ILE A 159 2.04 -8.43 -2.73
C ILE A 159 0.66 -9.00 -2.33
N GLU A 160 0.63 -10.18 -1.73
CA GLU A 160 -0.61 -10.84 -1.28
C GLU A 160 -1.34 -10.05 -0.18
N THR A 161 -0.64 -9.28 0.66
CA THR A 161 -1.31 -8.45 1.69
C THR A 161 -2.23 -7.39 1.08
N PHE A 162 -2.00 -7.01 -0.19
CA PHE A 162 -2.82 -6.02 -0.88
C PHE A 162 -4.19 -6.56 -1.30
N TYR A 163 -4.40 -7.88 -1.36
CA TYR A 163 -5.73 -8.44 -1.64
C TYR A 163 -6.73 -8.02 -0.56
N THR A 164 -6.37 -8.17 0.71
CA THR A 164 -7.26 -7.83 1.83
C THR A 164 -7.56 -6.33 1.90
N ILE A 165 -6.59 -5.48 1.53
CA ILE A 165 -6.77 -4.03 1.44
C ILE A 165 -7.73 -3.67 0.30
N ALA A 166 -7.54 -4.30 -0.87
CA ALA A 166 -8.41 -4.07 -2.02
C ALA A 166 -9.87 -4.44 -1.71
N ASP A 167 -10.09 -5.61 -1.11
CA ASP A 167 -11.43 -6.09 -0.74
C ASP A 167 -12.11 -5.16 0.28
N GLN A 168 -11.33 -4.54 1.18
CA GLN A 168 -11.88 -3.69 2.24
C GLN A 168 -12.14 -2.25 1.80
N PHE A 169 -11.33 -1.69 0.90
CA PHE A 169 -11.32 -0.25 0.62
C PHE A 169 -11.63 0.13 -0.83
N LEU A 170 -11.64 -0.82 -1.77
CA LEU A 170 -12.01 -0.55 -3.16
C LEU A 170 -13.47 -0.96 -3.43
N PRO A 171 -14.18 -0.26 -4.33
CA PRO A 171 -15.44 -0.75 -4.88
C PRO A 171 -15.22 -2.12 -5.55
N GLU A 172 -16.22 -3.00 -5.50
CA GLU A 172 -16.13 -4.40 -5.95
C GLU A 172 -15.52 -4.57 -7.35
N GLN A 173 -15.96 -3.76 -8.32
CA GLN A 173 -15.41 -3.79 -9.69
C GLN A 173 -13.91 -3.43 -9.74
N ALA A 174 -13.50 -2.43 -8.96
CA ALA A 174 -12.10 -2.00 -8.87
C ALA A 174 -11.25 -3.02 -8.09
N ALA A 175 -11.80 -3.62 -7.03
CA ALA A 175 -11.18 -4.70 -6.28
C ALA A 175 -10.93 -5.92 -7.18
N GLN A 176 -11.91 -6.30 -8.02
CA GLN A 176 -11.76 -7.41 -8.95
C GLN A 176 -10.68 -7.14 -10.01
N GLY A 177 -10.68 -5.94 -10.61
CA GLY A 177 -9.64 -5.53 -11.56
C GLY A 177 -8.25 -5.48 -10.95
N PHE A 178 -8.14 -4.98 -9.71
CA PHE A 178 -6.91 -4.97 -8.94
C PHE A 178 -6.43 -6.39 -8.63
N SER A 179 -7.31 -7.27 -8.13
CA SER A 179 -6.97 -8.66 -7.81
C SER A 179 -6.44 -9.43 -9.03
N ASN A 180 -7.01 -9.19 -10.22
CA ASN A 180 -6.47 -9.74 -11.47
C ASN A 180 -5.07 -9.20 -11.79
N THR A 181 -4.83 -7.90 -11.54
CA THR A 181 -3.51 -7.26 -11.72
C THR A 181 -2.47 -7.86 -10.77
N VAL A 182 -2.83 -8.03 -9.50
CA VAL A 182 -1.99 -8.66 -8.47
C VAL A 182 -1.67 -10.11 -8.86
N LYS A 183 -2.66 -10.87 -9.31
CA LYS A 183 -2.48 -12.24 -9.79
C LYS A 183 -1.50 -12.30 -10.96
N LYS A 184 -1.68 -11.46 -11.99
CA LYS A 184 -0.76 -11.39 -13.14
C LYS A 184 0.66 -10.99 -12.70
N THR A 185 0.79 -10.11 -11.71
CA THR A 185 2.09 -9.73 -11.15
C THR A 185 2.79 -10.91 -10.47
N ILE A 186 2.08 -11.67 -9.62
CA ILE A 186 2.60 -12.88 -8.98
C ILE A 186 3.03 -13.92 -10.03
N ILE A 187 2.22 -14.12 -11.07
CA ILE A 187 2.55 -15.01 -12.20
C ILE A 187 3.84 -14.54 -12.88
N GLY A 188 3.97 -13.25 -13.19
CA GLY A 188 5.15 -12.67 -13.83
C GLY A 188 6.44 -12.85 -13.02
N ILE A 189 6.39 -12.60 -11.71
CA ILE A 189 7.53 -12.82 -10.79
C ILE A 189 7.91 -14.31 -10.78
N THR A 190 6.92 -15.19 -10.67
CA THR A 190 7.14 -16.64 -10.63
C THR A 190 7.72 -17.16 -11.94
N LEU A 191 7.23 -16.66 -13.08
CA LEU A 191 7.73 -17.01 -14.41
C LEU A 191 9.20 -16.63 -14.57
N LYS A 192 9.59 -15.43 -14.13
CA LYS A 192 11.00 -14.99 -14.14
C LYS A 192 11.89 -15.93 -13.33
N GLU A 193 11.44 -16.35 -12.16
CA GLU A 193 12.16 -17.29 -11.30
C GLU A 193 12.26 -18.69 -11.91
N VAL A 194 11.18 -19.21 -12.50
CA VAL A 194 11.18 -20.52 -13.17
C VAL A 194 12.20 -20.56 -14.30
N ARG A 195 12.28 -19.50 -15.11
CA ARG A 195 13.28 -19.36 -16.18
C ARG A 195 14.71 -19.36 -15.65
N GLN A 196 14.95 -18.63 -14.56
CA GLN A 196 16.26 -18.61 -13.90
C GLN A 196 16.63 -19.99 -13.35
N LEU A 197 15.69 -20.66 -12.66
CA LEU A 197 15.90 -22.01 -12.15
C LEU A 197 16.16 -23.04 -13.26
N GLY A 198 15.55 -22.88 -14.44
CA GLY A 198 15.84 -23.73 -15.60
C GLY A 198 17.32 -23.74 -16.00
N GLN A 199 18.01 -22.60 -15.82
CA GLN A 199 19.45 -22.45 -16.05
C GLN A 199 20.24 -23.01 -14.84
N ASP A 200 19.88 -22.58 -13.63
CA ASP A 200 20.60 -22.87 -12.39
C ASP A 200 20.60 -24.36 -12.00
N VAL A 201 19.59 -25.13 -12.41
CA VAL A 201 19.50 -26.59 -12.14
C VAL A 201 20.68 -27.38 -12.74
N SER A 202 21.40 -26.79 -13.71
CA SER A 202 22.59 -27.41 -14.33
C SER A 202 23.89 -26.68 -13.99
N ASP A 203 23.82 -25.59 -13.22
CA ASP A 203 24.98 -24.76 -12.93
C ASP A 203 25.75 -25.33 -11.73
N PRO A 204 27.01 -25.77 -11.91
CA PRO A 204 27.83 -26.26 -10.81
C PRO A 204 28.17 -25.18 -9.77
N GLY A 205 28.02 -23.89 -10.09
CA GLY A 205 28.22 -22.77 -9.17
C GLY A 205 27.08 -22.55 -8.17
N VAL A 206 25.92 -23.21 -8.35
CA VAL A 206 24.75 -23.05 -7.48
C VAL A 206 24.72 -24.13 -6.41
N THR A 207 24.68 -23.73 -5.14
CA THR A 207 24.62 -24.70 -4.04
C THR A 207 23.30 -25.49 -4.05
N PRO A 208 23.32 -26.81 -3.82
CA PRO A 208 22.11 -27.65 -3.80
C PRO A 208 21.04 -27.13 -2.84
N THR A 209 21.45 -26.66 -1.65
CA THR A 209 20.54 -26.12 -0.64
C THR A 209 19.82 -24.85 -1.11
N LEU A 210 20.52 -23.96 -1.83
CA LEU A 210 19.89 -22.75 -2.39
C LEU A 210 18.89 -23.13 -3.48
N LEU A 211 19.26 -24.05 -4.35
CA LEU A 211 18.41 -24.54 -5.43
C LEU A 211 17.11 -25.18 -4.88
N GLU A 212 17.21 -26.02 -3.86
CA GLU A 212 16.05 -26.65 -3.22
C GLU A 212 15.12 -25.63 -2.57
N LYS A 213 15.66 -24.63 -1.87
CA LYS A 213 14.85 -23.56 -1.27
C LYS A 213 14.04 -22.80 -2.32
N ARG A 214 14.64 -22.54 -3.49
CA ARG A 214 13.99 -21.81 -4.59
C ARG A 214 12.96 -22.67 -5.34
N LEU A 215 13.26 -23.94 -5.58
CA LEU A 215 12.29 -24.89 -6.13
C LEU A 215 11.08 -25.08 -5.20
N GLN A 216 11.31 -25.16 -3.88
CA GLN A 216 10.23 -25.22 -2.89
C GLN A 216 9.38 -23.94 -2.88
N ALA A 217 10.01 -22.78 -3.06
CA ALA A 217 9.29 -21.51 -3.20
C ALA A 217 8.34 -21.53 -4.40
N VAL A 218 8.85 -21.86 -5.60
CA VAL A 218 8.03 -21.97 -6.82
C VAL A 218 6.92 -22.98 -6.64
N PHE A 219 7.22 -24.17 -6.10
CA PHE A 219 6.22 -25.21 -5.82
C PHE A 219 5.07 -24.69 -4.95
N ARG A 220 5.37 -23.97 -3.85
CA ARG A 220 4.33 -23.39 -2.97
C ARG A 220 3.48 -22.35 -3.69
N VAL A 221 4.07 -21.55 -4.59
CA VAL A 221 3.31 -20.57 -5.37
C VAL A 221 2.40 -21.28 -6.37
N CYS A 222 2.92 -22.23 -7.14
CA CYS A 222 2.12 -23.00 -8.09
C CYS A 222 0.98 -23.75 -7.41
N LEU A 223 1.21 -24.34 -6.24
CA LEU A 223 0.14 -24.94 -5.45
C LEU A 223 -0.96 -23.93 -5.13
N ARG A 224 -0.63 -22.73 -4.68
CA ARG A 224 -1.64 -21.71 -4.37
C ARG A 224 -2.40 -21.21 -5.60
N LEU A 225 -1.75 -21.14 -6.75
CA LEU A 225 -2.37 -20.71 -8.00
C LEU A 225 -3.29 -21.77 -8.62
N TYR A 226 -2.94 -23.05 -8.47
CA TYR A 226 -3.53 -24.13 -9.28
C TYR A 226 -4.18 -25.25 -8.47
N ALA A 227 -3.74 -25.52 -7.24
CA ALA A 227 -4.34 -26.57 -6.44
C ALA A 227 -5.72 -26.12 -5.96
N LYS A 228 -6.76 -26.77 -6.47
CA LYS A 228 -8.11 -26.66 -5.92
C LYS A 228 -8.18 -27.46 -4.63
N LYS A 229 -8.97 -27.01 -3.65
CA LYS A 229 -9.22 -27.79 -2.43
C LYS A 229 -9.73 -29.19 -2.80
N GLY A 230 -9.00 -30.23 -2.39
CA GLY A 230 -9.35 -31.63 -2.64
C GLY A 230 -8.84 -32.24 -3.95
N ASP A 231 -7.99 -31.53 -4.71
CA ASP A 231 -7.35 -32.07 -5.92
C ASP A 231 -5.89 -32.47 -5.66
N ASP A 232 -5.68 -33.71 -5.22
CA ASP A 232 -4.36 -34.26 -4.93
C ASP A 232 -3.52 -34.51 -6.19
N ARG A 233 -4.16 -34.63 -7.36
CA ARG A 233 -3.47 -34.92 -8.63
C ARG A 233 -2.60 -33.75 -9.11
N GLU A 234 -3.09 -32.53 -8.94
CA GLU A 234 -2.34 -31.33 -9.29
C GLU A 234 -1.13 -31.15 -8.37
N ARG A 235 -1.31 -31.45 -7.08
CA ARG A 235 -0.24 -31.43 -6.09
C ARG A 235 0.86 -32.43 -6.42
N ASP A 236 0.49 -33.68 -6.73
CA ASP A 236 1.44 -34.74 -7.09
C ASP A 236 2.21 -34.41 -8.37
N SER A 237 1.52 -33.79 -9.34
CA SER A 237 2.15 -33.32 -10.58
C SER A 237 3.19 -32.22 -10.29
N LEU A 238 2.87 -31.26 -9.42
CA LEU A 238 3.78 -30.19 -9.03
C LEU A 238 4.94 -30.67 -8.14
N MET A 239 4.77 -31.76 -7.38
CA MET A 239 5.84 -32.36 -6.56
C MET A 239 7.06 -32.79 -7.39
N THR A 240 6.89 -33.00 -8.70
CA THR A 240 7.99 -33.32 -9.63
C THR A 240 9.06 -32.22 -9.70
N LEU A 241 8.73 -30.96 -9.38
CA LEU A 241 9.70 -29.86 -9.21
C LEU A 241 10.74 -30.15 -8.12
N LEU A 242 10.39 -30.97 -7.13
CA LEU A 242 11.24 -31.31 -5.99
C LEU A 242 11.98 -32.65 -6.18
N SER A 243 11.87 -33.29 -7.35
CA SER A 243 12.54 -34.56 -7.65
C SER A 243 14.05 -34.45 -7.43
N PRO A 244 14.76 -35.49 -6.95
CA PRO A 244 16.22 -35.47 -6.87
C PRO A 244 16.91 -35.51 -8.25
N LYS A 245 16.18 -35.83 -9.32
CA LYS A 245 16.75 -36.00 -10.68
C LYS A 245 16.68 -34.69 -11.48
N ILE A 246 17.84 -34.17 -11.89
CA ILE A 246 18.00 -32.95 -12.71
C ILE A 246 17.12 -32.98 -13.97
N VAL A 247 17.11 -34.09 -14.70
CA VAL A 247 16.32 -34.25 -15.94
C VAL A 247 14.81 -34.12 -15.67
N VAL A 248 14.35 -34.62 -14.53
CA VAL A 248 12.93 -34.51 -14.11
C VAL A 248 12.60 -33.06 -13.73
N ARG A 249 13.48 -32.39 -12.97
CA ARG A 249 13.33 -30.97 -12.60
C ARG A 249 13.21 -30.07 -13.82
N LYS A 250 14.06 -30.25 -14.84
CA LYS A 250 14.02 -29.46 -16.08
C LYS A 250 12.67 -29.58 -16.79
N LYS A 251 12.20 -30.81 -17.01
CA LYS A 251 10.90 -31.04 -17.64
C LYS A 251 9.74 -30.45 -16.83
N ALA A 252 9.79 -30.55 -15.50
CA ALA A 252 8.79 -29.94 -14.63
C ALA A 252 8.79 -28.40 -14.73
N LEU A 253 9.98 -27.77 -14.74
CA LEU A 253 10.12 -26.32 -14.92
C LEU A 253 9.61 -25.85 -16.28
N GLU A 254 9.88 -26.58 -17.37
CA GLU A 254 9.36 -26.27 -18.71
C GLU A 254 7.82 -26.31 -18.77
N LEU A 255 7.21 -27.28 -18.11
CA LEU A 255 5.74 -27.40 -18.03
C LEU A 255 5.13 -26.24 -17.24
N VAL A 256 5.74 -25.91 -16.09
CA VAL A 256 5.32 -24.78 -15.26
C VAL A 256 5.50 -23.46 -16.02
N GLU A 257 6.61 -23.29 -16.73
CA GLU A 257 6.88 -22.10 -17.55
C GLU A 257 5.77 -21.90 -18.60
N LYS A 258 5.46 -22.94 -19.38
CA LYS A 258 4.41 -22.87 -20.41
C LYS A 258 3.06 -22.47 -19.82
N ARG A 259 2.69 -23.04 -18.67
CA ARG A 259 1.42 -22.73 -18.00
C ARG A 259 1.37 -21.30 -17.49
N LEU A 260 2.41 -20.86 -16.77
CA LEU A 260 2.52 -19.48 -16.29
C LEU A 260 2.51 -18.47 -17.45
N GLN A 261 3.12 -18.81 -18.59
CA GLN A 261 3.11 -17.96 -19.77
C GLN A 261 1.71 -17.84 -20.38
N VAL A 262 0.93 -18.92 -20.43
CA VAL A 262 -0.48 -18.90 -20.87
C VAL A 262 -1.33 -18.03 -19.94
N ASP A 263 -1.18 -18.15 -18.63
CA ASP A 263 -1.99 -17.38 -17.67
C ASP A 263 -1.58 -15.89 -17.57
N LEU A 264 -0.38 -15.54 -18.04
CA LEU A 264 0.10 -14.16 -18.07
C LEU A 264 -0.49 -13.36 -19.24
N MET A 265 -0.66 -14.01 -20.41
CA MET A 265 -1.28 -13.43 -21.61
C MET A 265 -2.74 -13.08 -21.33
#